data_AF-A0A8J2LF66-F1
#
_entry.id   AF-A0A8J2LF66-F1
#
_cell.length_a   1.000
_cell.length_b   1.000
_cell.length_c   1.000
_cell.angle_alpha   90.00
_cell.angle_beta   90.00
_cell.angle_gamma   90.00
#
_symmetry.space_group_name_H-M   'P 1'
#
loop_
_entity.id
_entity.type
_entity.pdbx_description
1 polymer ?
#
loop_
_entity_poly.entity_id
_entity_poly.type
_entity_poly.pdbx_seq_one_letter_code
_entity_poly.pdbx_strand_id
1 'polypeptide(L)'
;VAYAIAFVHDKGYLHADIKPNNMMVNMRTGRVYLCDFGITRYLGNMDIHTYATNFTDNFGGTLLYVAPECLKQDKDKRYLRPTFKSDVWSLGASFYEIFTEKYLFDDG
;
A
#
# COMPACT_ATOMS: atom_id res chain seq x y z
N VAL A 1 -9.95 9.08 4.00
CA VAL A 1 -9.18 7.86 3.67
C VAL A 1 -8.36 7.31 4.85
N ALA A 2 -7.62 8.14 5.63
CA ALA A 2 -6.81 7.66 6.76
C ALA A 2 -7.58 6.77 7.77
N TYR A 3 -8.83 7.13 8.09
CA TYR A 3 -9.71 6.29 8.92
C TYR A 3 -9.99 4.90 8.33
N ALA A 4 -10.16 4.80 7.00
CA ALA A 4 -10.37 3.52 6.33
C ALA A 4 -9.11 2.64 6.41
N ILE A 5 -7.92 3.23 6.21
CA ILE A 5 -6.64 2.53 6.35
C ILE A 5 -6.45 2.06 7.80
N ALA A 6 -6.70 2.92 8.79
CA ALA A 6 -6.62 2.55 10.19
C ALA A 6 -7.57 1.39 10.55
N PHE A 7 -8.78 1.37 9.99
CA PHE A 7 -9.70 0.25 10.16
C PHE A 7 -9.16 -1.05 9.54
N VAL A 8 -8.58 -0.99 8.34
CA VAL A 8 -7.95 -2.16 7.70
C VAL A 8 -6.79 -2.69 8.55
N HIS A 9 -5.95 -1.80 9.08
CA HIS A 9 -4.82 -2.14 9.96
C HIS A 9 -5.29 -2.75 11.29
N ASP A 10 -6.35 -2.22 11.91
CA ASP A 10 -6.95 -2.77 13.13
C ASP A 10 -7.47 -4.20 12.94
N LYS A 11 -7.92 -4.54 11.73
CA LYS A 11 -8.29 -5.92 11.35
C LYS A 11 -7.09 -6.82 11.04
N GLY A 12 -5.86 -6.31 11.18
CA GLY A 12 -4.64 -7.04 10.89
C GLY A 12 -4.35 -7.17 9.39
N TYR A 13 -4.98 -6.37 8.54
CA TYR A 13 -4.75 -6.39 7.10
C TYR A 13 -3.88 -5.21 6.64
N LEU A 14 -3.10 -5.45 5.60
CA LEU A 14 -2.38 -4.47 4.80
C LEU A 14 -3.13 -4.28 3.48
N HIS A 15 -3.37 -3.05 3.04
CA HIS A 15 -4.00 -2.82 1.74
C HIS A 15 -3.04 -3.10 0.58
N ALA A 16 -1.78 -2.64 0.69
CA ALA A 16 -0.68 -2.82 -0.26
C ALA A 16 -0.80 -2.12 -1.64
N ASP A 17 -1.87 -1.38 -1.91
CA ASP A 17 -2.06 -0.62 -3.17
C ASP A 17 -2.83 0.69 -2.93
N ILE A 18 -2.39 1.46 -1.92
CA ILE A 18 -2.99 2.77 -1.65
C ILE A 18 -2.50 3.77 -2.69
N LYS A 19 -3.44 4.27 -3.50
CA LYS A 19 -3.22 5.27 -4.56
C LYS A 19 -4.51 6.03 -4.85
N PRO A 20 -4.49 7.21 -5.48
CA PRO A 20 -5.70 7.97 -5.78
C PRO A 20 -6.75 7.18 -6.56
N ASN A 21 -6.35 6.33 -7.52
CA ASN A 21 -7.28 5.49 -8.29
C ASN A 21 -8.11 4.53 -7.41
N ASN A 22 -7.58 4.15 -6.25
CA ASN A 22 -8.24 3.25 -5.30
C ASN A 22 -9.02 4.03 -4.21
N MET A 23 -9.16 5.35 -4.38
CA MET A 23 -9.94 6.23 -3.50
C MET A 23 -11.15 6.78 -4.25
N MET A 24 -12.32 6.17 -4.06
CA MET A 24 -13.55 6.66 -4.69
C MET A 24 -14.16 7.81 -3.90
N VAL A 25 -14.56 8.88 -4.60
CA VAL A 25 -15.22 10.04 -3.98
C VAL A 25 -16.70 10.02 -4.36
N ASN A 26 -17.57 10.03 -3.35
CA ASN A 26 -18.97 10.29 -3.56
C ASN A 26 -19.19 11.79 -3.79
N MET A 27 -19.42 12.19 -5.04
CA MET A 27 -19.53 13.60 -5.45
C MET A 27 -20.68 14.37 -4.79
N ARG A 28 -21.70 13.67 -4.25
CA ARG A 28 -22.83 14.32 -3.56
C ARG A 28 -22.56 14.59 -2.09
N THR A 29 -21.75 13.75 -1.44
CA THR A 29 -21.53 13.78 0.02
C THR A 29 -20.10 14.15 0.41
N GLY A 30 -19.17 14.17 -0.55
CA GLY A 30 -17.74 14.32 -0.30
C GLY A 30 -17.09 13.13 0.40
N ARG A 31 -17.83 12.05 0.68
CA ARG A 31 -17.27 10.87 1.37
C ARG A 31 -16.30 10.12 0.47
N VAL A 32 -15.15 9.75 1.04
CA VAL A 32 -14.10 8.96 0.38
C VAL A 32 -14.17 7.51 0.84
N TYR A 33 -14.15 6.57 -0.11
CA TYR A 33 -14.13 5.13 0.11
C TYR A 33 -12.80 4.57 -0.40
N LEU A 34 -12.20 3.68 0.39
CA LEU A 34 -11.02 2.91 -0.01
C LEU A 34 -11.50 1.63 -0.72
N CYS A 35 -10.97 1.36 -1.91
CA CYS A 35 -11.42 0.29 -2.81
C CYS A 35 -10.23 -0.55 -3.30
N ASP A 36 -10.55 -1.67 -3.96
CA ASP A 36 -9.59 -2.61 -4.56
C ASP A 36 -8.65 -3.32 -3.55
N PHE A 37 -9.18 -4.38 -2.96
CA PHE A 37 -8.45 -5.24 -2.03
C PHE A 37 -7.77 -6.43 -2.73
N GLY A 38 -7.61 -6.40 -4.06
CA GLY A 38 -7.11 -7.54 -4.84
C GLY A 38 -5.72 -8.02 -4.43
N ILE A 39 -4.89 -7.11 -3.89
CA ILE A 39 -3.57 -7.44 -3.36
C ILE A 39 -3.42 -7.23 -1.86
N THR A 40 -4.53 -7.11 -1.13
CA THR A 40 -4.52 -7.03 0.33
C THR A 40 -3.91 -8.29 0.95
N ARG A 41 -3.25 -8.13 2.11
CA ARG A 41 -2.56 -9.21 2.83
C ARG A 41 -2.93 -9.19 4.30
N TYR A 42 -3.15 -10.34 4.90
CA TYR A 42 -3.40 -10.45 6.33
C TYR A 42 -2.08 -10.60 7.10
N LEU A 43 -1.67 -9.56 7.83
CA LEU A 43 -0.48 -9.45 8.68
C LEU A 43 -0.69 -9.90 10.15
N GLY A 44 -1.81 -10.56 10.48
CA GLY A 44 -2.08 -11.04 11.85
C GLY A 44 -1.08 -12.10 12.36
N ASN A 45 -1.46 -12.94 13.33
CA ASN A 45 -0.58 -13.96 13.96
C ASN A 45 -0.13 -15.11 13.02
N MET A 46 0.20 -14.83 11.77
CA MET A 46 0.85 -15.78 10.87
C MET A 46 2.34 -15.86 11.19
N ASP A 47 2.83 -17.09 11.33
CA ASP A 47 4.26 -17.37 11.39
C ASP A 47 4.98 -16.78 10.18
N ILE A 48 6.17 -16.22 10.45
CA ILE A 48 7.06 -15.55 9.49
C ILE A 48 7.35 -16.38 8.23
N HIS A 49 7.22 -17.71 8.33
CA HIS A 49 7.44 -18.68 7.25
C HIS A 49 6.31 -18.74 6.22
N THR A 50 5.03 -18.68 6.62
CA THR A 50 3.88 -18.69 5.68
C THR A 50 3.78 -17.37 4.91
N TYR A 51 4.27 -16.28 5.51
CA TYR A 51 4.38 -14.98 4.87
C TYR A 51 5.43 -14.91 3.75
N ALA A 52 6.46 -15.78 3.80
CA ALA A 52 7.59 -15.76 2.89
C ALA A 52 7.24 -16.29 1.49
N THR A 53 6.42 -17.34 1.44
CA THR A 53 6.08 -18.06 0.20
C THR A 53 5.13 -17.27 -0.70
N ASN A 54 4.38 -16.31 -0.15
CA ASN A 54 3.48 -15.44 -0.94
C ASN A 54 4.15 -14.14 -1.42
N PHE A 55 5.38 -13.87 -0.99
CA PHE A 55 6.09 -12.62 -1.31
C PHE A 55 7.01 -12.73 -2.53
N THR A 56 7.44 -13.94 -2.88
CA THR A 56 8.46 -14.16 -3.93
C THR A 56 7.90 -14.10 -5.34
N ASP A 57 6.60 -14.35 -5.52
CA ASP A 57 6.08 -14.68 -6.85
C ASP A 57 5.35 -13.53 -7.55
N ASN A 58 5.00 -12.45 -6.85
CA ASN A 58 4.41 -11.26 -7.46
C ASN A 58 4.62 -10.04 -6.55
N PHE A 59 5.63 -9.22 -6.87
CA PHE A 59 5.66 -7.84 -6.39
C PHE A 59 4.41 -7.14 -6.93
N GLY A 60 3.38 -7.06 -6.09
CA GLY A 60 2.10 -6.42 -6.40
C GLY A 60 2.09 -4.99 -5.87
N GLY A 61 1.45 -4.09 -6.61
CA GLY A 61 1.29 -2.69 -6.23
C GLY A 61 1.79 -1.75 -7.32
N THR A 62 1.40 -0.49 -7.21
CA THR A 62 1.74 0.54 -8.20
C THR A 62 3.05 1.23 -7.79
N LEU A 63 4.15 0.97 -8.54
CA LEU A 63 5.52 1.37 -8.19
C LEU A 63 5.67 2.81 -7.68
N LEU A 64 4.96 3.76 -8.29
CA LEU A 64 4.98 5.19 -7.94
C LEU A 64 4.57 5.49 -6.47
N TYR A 65 3.86 4.57 -5.82
CA TYR A 65 3.38 4.71 -4.44
C TYR A 65 4.04 3.72 -3.48
N VAL A 66 4.95 2.85 -3.97
CA VAL A 66 5.57 1.83 -3.12
C VAL A 66 6.61 2.47 -2.21
N ALA A 67 6.63 2.02 -0.95
CA ALA A 67 7.61 2.45 0.03
C ALA A 67 9.03 1.98 -0.32
N PRO A 68 10.06 2.82 -0.13
CA PRO A 68 11.42 2.56 -0.59
C PRO A 68 12.03 1.32 0.07
N GLU A 69 11.64 1.00 1.31
CA GLU A 69 12.05 -0.24 1.96
C GLU A 69 11.56 -1.47 1.19
N CYS A 70 10.36 -1.44 0.60
CA CYS A 70 9.79 -2.56 -0.16
C CYS A 70 10.50 -2.79 -1.51
N LEU A 71 11.25 -1.81 -2.01
CA LEU A 71 12.03 -1.92 -3.24
C LEU A 71 13.41 -2.56 -3.01
N LYS A 72 13.85 -2.68 -1.75
CA LYS A 72 15.12 -3.32 -1.41
C LYS A 72 14.98 -4.84 -1.47
N GLN A 73 16.07 -5.53 -1.82
CA GLN A 73 16.12 -6.98 -1.80
C GLN A 73 16.99 -7.50 -0.64
N ASP A 74 16.62 -8.65 -0.08
CA ASP A 74 17.44 -9.39 0.87
C ASP A 74 18.59 -10.16 0.16
N LYS A 75 19.38 -10.90 0.94
CA LYS A 75 20.52 -11.69 0.41
C LYS A 75 20.10 -12.78 -0.59
N ASP A 76 18.84 -13.20 -0.54
CA ASP A 76 18.26 -14.21 -1.42
C ASP A 76 17.54 -13.57 -2.62
N LYS A 77 17.78 -12.26 -2.88
CA LYS A 77 17.15 -11.45 -3.93
C LYS A 77 15.64 -11.30 -3.82
N ARG A 78 15.07 -11.47 -2.62
CA ARG A 78 13.63 -11.27 -2.38
C ARG A 78 13.37 -9.84 -1.95
N TYR A 79 12.35 -9.20 -2.50
CA TYR A 79 11.93 -7.87 -2.04
C TYR A 79 11.58 -7.88 -0.54
N LEU A 80 11.96 -6.83 0.18
CA LEU A 80 11.59 -6.68 1.59
C LEU A 80 10.07 -6.55 1.70
N ARG A 81 9.55 -7.05 2.82
CA ARG A 81 8.12 -7.16 3.05
C ARG A 81 7.53 -5.77 3.39
N PRO A 82 6.48 -5.32 2.69
CA PRO A 82 5.60 -4.25 3.12
C PRO A 82 5.04 -4.51 4.50
N THR A 83 4.89 -3.43 5.25
CA THR A 83 4.33 -3.39 6.59
C THR A 83 3.20 -2.37 6.65
N PHE A 84 2.49 -2.27 7.77
CA PHE A 84 1.52 -1.19 7.97
C PHE A 84 2.13 0.21 7.73
N LYS A 85 3.45 0.39 7.94
CA LYS A 85 4.14 1.65 7.65
C LYS A 85 4.28 1.91 6.15
N SER A 86 4.35 0.87 5.34
CA SER A 86 4.41 0.98 3.89
C SER A 86 3.06 1.50 3.32
N ASP A 87 1.91 1.09 3.89
CA ASP A 87 0.62 1.69 3.56
C ASP A 87 0.56 3.20 3.91
N VAL A 88 1.19 3.61 5.03
CA VAL A 88 1.29 5.02 5.43
C VAL A 88 2.15 5.82 4.45
N TRP A 89 3.24 5.23 3.94
CA TRP A 89 4.03 5.84 2.88
C TRP A 89 3.21 6.06 1.60
N SER A 90 2.51 5.02 1.13
CA SER A 90 1.66 5.09 -0.06
C SER A 90 0.56 6.15 0.08
N LEU A 91 0.00 6.33 1.28
CA LEU A 91 -0.91 7.43 1.58
C LEU A 91 -0.24 8.81 1.42
N GLY A 92 1.00 8.96 1.90
CA GLY A 92 1.79 10.19 1.74
C GLY A 92 2.06 10.51 0.26
N ALA A 93 2.48 9.51 -0.52
CA ALA A 93 2.67 9.64 -1.97
C ALA A 93 1.36 10.02 -2.69
N SER A 94 0.24 9.41 -2.31
CA SER A 94 -1.09 9.74 -2.84
C SER A 94 -1.48 11.19 -2.56
N PHE A 95 -1.27 11.66 -1.34
CA PHE A 95 -1.57 13.05 -0.98
C PHE A 95 -0.68 14.04 -1.71
N TYR A 96 0.61 13.72 -1.86
CA TYR A 96 1.51 14.56 -2.65
C TYR A 96 0.98 14.74 -4.07
N GLU A 97 0.59 13.67 -4.75
CA GLU A 97 0.00 13.77 -6.10
C GLU A 97 -1.29 14.58 -6.11
N ILE A 98 -2.22 14.29 -5.21
CA ILE A 98 -3.50 14.99 -5.14
C ILE A 98 -3.32 16.51 -4.97
N PHE A 99 -2.33 16.94 -4.17
CA PHE A 99 -2.13 18.36 -3.88
C PHE A 99 -1.21 19.07 -4.88
N THR A 100 -0.35 18.35 -5.59
CA THR A 100 0.67 18.94 -6.47
C THR A 100 0.46 18.65 -7.95
N GLU A 101 -0.43 17.71 -8.28
CA GLU A 101 -0.63 17.14 -9.62
C GLU A 101 0.64 16.50 -10.20
N LYS A 102 1.58 16.10 -9.33
CA LYS A 102 2.86 15.47 -9.70
C LYS A 102 3.09 14.22 -8.86
N TYR A 103 3.78 13.23 -9.41
CA TYR A 103 4.21 12.08 -8.61
C TYR A 103 5.27 12.51 -7.58
N LEU A 104 5.25 11.88 -6.40
CA LEU A 104 6.24 12.15 -5.34
C LEU A 104 7.66 11.80 -5.79
N PHE A 105 7.77 10.73 -6.59
CA PHE A 105 8.98 10.35 -7.29
C PHE A 105 8.62 10.23 -8.77
N ASP A 106 9.17 11.14 -9.56
CA ASP A 106 9.07 11.14 -11.01
C ASP A 106 10.50 11.15 -11.56
N ASP A 107 10.79 10.24 -12.49
CA ASP A 107 12.02 10.23 -13.25
C ASP A 107 11.83 11.27 -14.36
N GLY A 108 11.99 12.56 -14.01
CA GLY A 108 11.70 13.68 -14.90
C GLY A 108 12.26 13.57 -16.32
#